data_AF-G9KDP6-F1
#
_entry.id   AF-G9KDP6-F1
#
_cell.length_a   1.000
_cell.length_b   1.000
_cell.length_c   1.000
_cell.angle_alpha   90.00
_cell.angle_beta   90.00
_cell.angle_gamma   90.00
#
_symmetry.space_group_name_H-M   'P 1'
#
loop_
_entity.id
_entity.type
_entity.pdbx_description
1 polymer ?
#
loop_
_entity_poly.entity_id
_entity_poly.type
_entity_poly.pdbx_seq_one_letter_code
_entity_poly.pdbx_strand_id
1 'polypeptide(L)'
;GPPPGWVRDPRLPPCTLRQALTFFLDITSPPSPQLLRLLSTLAEESSEQQELESLSQDPRRYEEWEWVKWFRCPTLLEVLEQFPSVALPAPLLLTQLPLLQPSVSSAPSAHPGEIHLTVAVLAYRTQDGLGPLHYGVCSTWLSQLKAGDPVPCFIRGAPSFRLPPDPTLPCILVGPGTGIAPFRGFWQERLHDIDSKGLQP
;
A
#
# COMPACT_ATOMS: atom_id res chain seq x y z
N GLY A 1 35.93 -25.54 2.90
CA GLY A 1 35.41 -25.07 4.21
C GLY A 1 34.00 -25.59 4.38
N PRO A 2 33.43 -25.61 5.60
CA PRO A 2 32.01 -25.92 5.77
C PRO A 2 31.18 -24.94 4.93
N PRO A 3 30.00 -25.35 4.42
CA PRO A 3 29.13 -24.43 3.70
C PRO A 3 28.83 -23.22 4.60
N PRO A 4 28.71 -22.01 4.04
CA PRO A 4 28.33 -20.84 4.83
C PRO A 4 27.04 -21.17 5.59
N GLY A 5 27.09 -21.02 6.92
CA GLY A 5 25.93 -21.24 7.77
C GLY A 5 24.76 -20.35 7.35
N TRP A 6 23.54 -20.77 7.67
CA TRP A 6 22.34 -19.98 7.42
C TRP A 6 22.49 -18.56 7.99
N VAL A 7 22.49 -17.55 7.11
CA VAL A 7 22.54 -16.14 7.50
C VAL A 7 21.10 -15.62 7.56
N ARG A 8 20.75 -14.95 8.66
CA ARG A 8 19.44 -14.29 8.78
C ARG A 8 19.38 -13.08 7.85
N ASP A 9 18.37 -13.04 6.99
CA ASP A 9 18.02 -11.85 6.22
C ASP A 9 17.14 -10.92 7.09
N PRO A 10 17.54 -9.67 7.35
CA PRO A 10 16.74 -8.73 8.16
C PRO A 10 15.47 -8.24 7.45
N ARG A 11 15.30 -8.50 6.15
CA ARG A 11 14.16 -8.03 5.34
C ARG A 11 12.82 -8.59 5.83
N LEU A 12 12.79 -9.87 6.20
CA LEU A 12 11.58 -10.58 6.61
C LEU A 12 11.83 -11.33 7.92
N PRO A 13 10.88 -11.34 8.86
CA PRO A 13 10.98 -12.23 10.01
C PRO A 13 10.84 -13.70 9.57
N PRO A 14 11.28 -14.68 10.40
CA PRO A 14 10.98 -16.08 10.16
C PRO A 14 9.48 -16.30 10.04
N CYS A 15 9.03 -16.65 8.84
CA CYS A 15 7.61 -16.82 8.52
C CYS A 15 7.43 -17.83 7.38
N THR A 16 6.19 -18.28 7.19
CA THR A 16 5.83 -19.11 6.03
C THR A 16 5.74 -18.26 4.76
N LEU A 17 5.89 -18.89 3.59
CA LEU A 17 5.71 -18.20 2.30
C LEU A 17 4.33 -17.51 2.21
N ARG A 18 3.28 -18.16 2.72
CA ARG A 18 1.94 -17.59 2.81
C ARG A 18 1.94 -16.29 3.60
N GLN A 19 2.57 -16.27 4.78
CA GLN A 19 2.66 -15.06 5.61
C GLN A 19 3.47 -13.96 4.92
N ALA A 20 4.59 -14.30 4.27
CA ALA A 20 5.39 -13.35 3.49
C ALA A 20 4.55 -12.63 2.43
N LEU A 21 3.83 -13.38 1.60
CA LEU A 21 2.99 -12.84 0.51
C LEU A 21 1.72 -12.14 1.02
N THR A 22 1.25 -12.47 2.23
CA THR A 22 0.02 -11.89 2.79
C THR A 22 0.29 -10.59 3.54
N PHE A 23 1.39 -10.53 4.30
CA PHE A 23 1.60 -9.46 5.29
C PHE A 23 2.82 -8.57 5.02
N PHE A 24 3.77 -9.03 4.21
CA PHE A 24 5.07 -8.36 4.11
C PHE A 24 5.44 -7.91 2.71
N LEU A 25 5.01 -8.63 1.68
CA LEU A 25 5.40 -8.38 0.29
C LEU A 25 4.24 -7.78 -0.50
N ASP A 26 4.55 -6.80 -1.34
CA ASP A 26 3.60 -6.23 -2.27
C ASP A 26 3.58 -7.07 -3.56
N ILE A 27 2.45 -7.73 -3.78
CA ILE A 27 2.14 -8.54 -4.96
C ILE A 27 1.18 -7.82 -5.93
N THR A 28 0.73 -6.62 -5.57
CA THR A 28 -0.35 -5.89 -6.26
C THR A 28 0.15 -4.71 -7.07
N SER A 29 1.29 -4.13 -6.70
CA SER A 29 1.92 -3.09 -7.52
C SER A 29 2.45 -3.68 -8.84
N PRO A 30 2.36 -2.92 -9.94
CA PRO A 30 3.00 -3.30 -11.20
C PRO A 30 4.49 -3.61 -11.01
N PRO A 31 5.00 -4.72 -11.59
CA PRO A 31 6.41 -5.05 -11.55
C PRO A 31 7.29 -3.92 -12.08
N SER A 32 8.38 -3.62 -11.37
CA SER A 32 9.36 -2.62 -11.81
C SER A 32 10.09 -3.08 -13.08
N PRO A 33 10.72 -2.18 -13.87
CA PRO A 33 11.51 -2.59 -15.04
C PRO A 33 12.63 -3.57 -14.67
N GLN A 34 13.21 -3.41 -13.47
CA GLN A 34 14.23 -4.31 -12.94
C GLN A 34 13.68 -5.71 -12.70
N LEU A 35 12.46 -5.82 -12.15
CA LEU A 35 11.79 -7.11 -11.97
C LEU A 35 11.43 -7.71 -13.34
N LEU A 36 10.90 -6.93 -14.29
CA LEU A 36 10.60 -7.42 -15.64
C LEU A 36 11.85 -7.96 -16.36
N ARG A 37 12.99 -7.30 -16.23
CA ARG A 37 14.27 -7.79 -16.76
C ARG A 37 14.66 -9.14 -16.16
N LEU A 38 14.37 -9.33 -14.87
CA LEU A 38 14.64 -10.60 -14.21
C LEU A 38 13.66 -11.68 -14.65
N LEU A 39 12.39 -11.34 -14.89
CA LEU A 39 11.42 -12.28 -15.44
C LEU A 39 11.78 -12.71 -16.86
N SER A 40 12.37 -11.82 -17.68
CA SER A 40 12.78 -12.19 -19.04
C SER A 40 13.85 -13.28 -19.06
N THR A 41 14.72 -13.38 -18.05
CA THR A 41 15.72 -14.45 -17.96
C THR A 41 15.16 -15.79 -17.47
N LEU A 42 13.90 -15.80 -17.01
CA LEU A 42 13.21 -16.98 -16.49
C LEU A 42 12.13 -17.50 -17.46
N ALA A 43 11.81 -16.73 -18.50
CA ALA A 43 10.87 -17.14 -19.54
C ALA A 43 11.50 -18.23 -20.41
N GLU A 44 10.80 -19.35 -20.58
CA GLU A 44 11.23 -20.44 -21.47
C GLU A 44 10.92 -20.17 -22.94
N GLU A 45 9.90 -19.34 -23.21
CA GLU A 45 9.46 -19.00 -24.55
C GLU A 45 10.19 -17.75 -25.08
N SER A 46 10.76 -17.87 -26.29
CA SER A 46 11.59 -16.83 -26.89
C SER A 46 10.82 -15.53 -27.14
N SER A 47 9.54 -15.64 -27.49
CA SER A 47 8.68 -14.47 -27.73
C SER A 47 8.36 -13.71 -26.44
N GLU A 48 8.10 -14.41 -25.33
CA GLU A 48 7.85 -13.80 -24.02
C GLU A 48 9.12 -13.15 -23.45
N GLN A 49 10.27 -13.81 -23.61
CA GLN A 49 11.57 -13.26 -23.23
C GLN A 49 11.84 -11.91 -23.90
N GLN A 50 11.64 -11.83 -25.22
CA GLN A 50 11.86 -10.60 -26.00
C GLN A 50 10.92 -9.47 -25.57
N GLU A 51 9.64 -9.77 -25.31
CA GLU A 51 8.68 -8.76 -24.88
C GLU A 51 9.02 -8.22 -23.47
N LEU A 52 9.30 -9.11 -22.51
CA LEU A 52 9.70 -8.72 -21.15
C LEU A 52 11.00 -7.91 -21.16
N GLU A 53 11.97 -8.30 -21.99
CA GLU A 53 13.21 -7.56 -22.15
C GLU A 53 12.97 -6.16 -22.73
N SER A 54 12.14 -6.05 -23.77
CA SER A 54 11.74 -4.79 -24.38
C SER A 54 11.08 -3.85 -23.35
N LEU A 55 10.12 -4.36 -22.59
CA LEU A 55 9.46 -3.62 -21.50
C LEU A 55 10.44 -3.20 -20.40
N SER A 56 11.52 -3.95 -20.17
CA SER A 56 12.51 -3.61 -19.14
C SER A 56 13.56 -2.58 -19.55
N GLN A 57 13.71 -2.33 -20.86
CA GLN A 57 14.80 -1.53 -21.43
C GLN A 57 14.34 -0.19 -21.97
N ASP A 58 13.13 -0.11 -22.54
CA ASP A 58 12.59 1.13 -23.08
C ASP A 58 11.64 1.78 -22.08
N PRO A 59 12.03 2.89 -21.42
CA PRO A 59 11.17 3.59 -20.48
C PRO A 59 9.87 4.05 -21.13
N ARG A 60 9.83 4.36 -22.43
CA ARG A 60 8.60 4.76 -23.11
C ARG A 60 7.67 3.59 -23.37
N ARG A 61 8.19 2.39 -23.65
CA ARG A 61 7.35 1.18 -23.77
C ARG A 61 6.91 0.68 -22.41
N TYR A 62 7.81 0.68 -21.44
CA TYR A 62 7.44 0.43 -20.04
C TYR A 62 6.38 1.43 -19.64
N GLU A 63 6.58 2.70 -19.96
CA GLU A 63 5.59 3.73 -19.76
C GLU A 63 4.33 3.43 -20.55
N GLU A 64 4.28 3.20 -21.85
CA GLU A 64 3.03 2.88 -22.57
C GLU A 64 2.31 1.64 -22.02
N TRP A 65 3.06 0.59 -21.67
CA TRP A 65 2.55 -0.63 -21.03
C TRP A 65 2.06 -0.35 -19.61
N GLU A 66 2.78 0.51 -18.90
CA GLU A 66 2.39 1.13 -17.65
C GLU A 66 1.30 2.15 -17.93
N TRP A 67 1.50 3.46 -18.25
CA TRP A 67 0.62 4.56 -18.77
C TRP A 67 -0.67 4.24 -19.49
N VAL A 68 -0.83 3.06 -20.07
CA VAL A 68 -2.10 2.31 -19.95
C VAL A 68 -2.43 2.06 -18.43
N LYS A 69 -2.03 2.93 -17.48
CA LYS A 69 -1.59 2.57 -16.09
C LYS A 69 -2.73 2.61 -15.15
N TRP A 70 -3.58 3.60 -15.37
CA TRP A 70 -4.93 3.66 -14.86
C TRP A 70 -5.83 2.63 -15.54
N PHE A 71 -5.45 2.16 -16.73
CA PHE A 71 -6.23 1.25 -17.57
C PHE A 71 -5.89 -0.23 -17.34
N ARG A 72 -4.75 -0.66 -16.79
CA ARG A 72 -4.49 -2.09 -16.55
C ARG A 72 -4.02 -2.44 -15.15
N CYS A 73 -3.29 -1.54 -14.47
CA CYS A 73 -2.73 -1.77 -13.13
C CYS A 73 -2.28 -3.24 -12.88
N PRO A 74 -1.50 -3.88 -13.79
CA PRO A 74 -1.35 -5.33 -13.73
C PRO A 74 -0.61 -5.73 -12.45
N THR A 75 -1.27 -6.56 -11.65
CA THR A 75 -0.65 -7.20 -10.49
C THR A 75 0.43 -8.18 -10.94
N LEU A 76 1.31 -8.60 -10.03
CA LEU A 76 2.32 -9.60 -10.37
C LEU A 76 1.68 -10.89 -10.92
N LEU A 77 0.53 -11.29 -10.37
CA LEU A 77 -0.21 -12.46 -10.83
C LEU A 77 -0.66 -12.30 -12.28
N GLU A 78 -1.27 -11.16 -12.63
CA GLU A 78 -1.72 -10.89 -14.00
C GLU A 78 -0.56 -10.84 -15.00
N VAL A 79 0.62 -10.38 -14.58
CA VAL A 79 1.84 -10.45 -15.41
C VAL A 79 2.26 -11.90 -15.63
N LEU A 80 2.26 -12.74 -14.60
CA LEU A 80 2.61 -14.17 -14.75
C LEU A 80 1.57 -14.94 -15.57
N GLU A 81 0.30 -14.55 -15.52
CA GLU A 81 -0.74 -15.10 -16.40
C GLU A 81 -0.58 -14.64 -17.86
N GLN A 82 -0.07 -13.43 -18.08
CA GLN A 82 0.26 -12.92 -19.42
C GLN A 82 1.50 -13.60 -20.02
N PHE A 83 2.47 -13.96 -19.18
CA PHE A 83 3.73 -14.60 -19.57
C PHE A 83 3.86 -15.98 -18.89
N PRO A 84 3.04 -16.97 -19.30
CA PRO A 84 2.95 -18.26 -18.61
C PRO A 84 4.23 -19.11 -18.71
N SER A 85 5.16 -18.80 -19.62
CA SER A 85 6.46 -19.51 -19.70
C SER A 85 7.44 -19.11 -18.59
N VAL A 86 7.12 -18.09 -17.80
CA VAL A 86 7.97 -17.61 -16.71
C VAL A 86 7.89 -18.58 -15.52
N ALA A 87 8.94 -19.38 -15.35
CA ALA A 87 9.07 -20.31 -14.23
C ALA A 87 9.61 -19.59 -12.97
N LEU A 88 8.73 -18.90 -12.23
CA LEU A 88 9.14 -18.05 -11.10
C LEU A 88 9.51 -18.84 -9.82
N PRO A 89 10.78 -18.83 -9.36
CA PRO A 89 11.17 -19.51 -8.12
C PRO A 89 10.71 -18.74 -6.87
N ALA A 90 10.21 -19.46 -5.87
CA ALA A 90 9.79 -18.86 -4.59
C ALA A 90 10.88 -17.99 -3.90
N PRO A 91 12.17 -18.36 -3.89
CA PRO A 91 13.21 -17.51 -3.28
C PRO A 91 13.34 -16.13 -3.94
N LEU A 92 13.01 -16.02 -5.23
CA LEU A 92 13.08 -14.77 -5.97
C LEU A 92 11.95 -13.83 -5.57
N LEU A 93 10.73 -14.35 -5.41
CA LEU A 93 9.59 -13.59 -4.86
C LEU A 93 9.95 -12.93 -3.51
N LEU A 94 10.58 -13.70 -2.62
CA LEU A 94 10.92 -13.23 -1.27
C LEU A 94 11.99 -12.13 -1.26
N THR A 95 12.88 -12.13 -2.25
CA THR A 95 14.04 -11.20 -2.29
C THR A 95 13.77 -9.97 -3.14
N GLN A 96 12.96 -10.08 -4.19
CA GLN A 96 12.78 -9.03 -5.18
C GLN A 96 11.51 -8.19 -4.97
N LEU A 97 10.44 -8.77 -4.40
CA LEU A 97 9.19 -8.03 -4.24
C LEU A 97 9.28 -6.95 -3.15
N PRO A 98 8.85 -5.70 -3.42
CA PRO A 98 8.93 -4.62 -2.46
C PRO A 98 8.12 -4.95 -1.18
N LEU A 99 8.50 -4.30 -0.08
CA LEU A 99 7.76 -4.43 1.17
C LEU A 99 6.43 -3.70 1.09
N LEU A 100 5.38 -4.32 1.62
CA LEU A 100 4.05 -3.73 1.71
C LEU A 100 4.07 -2.45 2.57
N GLN A 101 3.57 -1.34 2.02
CA GLN A 101 3.62 -0.03 2.68
C GLN A 101 2.33 0.27 3.48
N PRO A 102 2.41 0.62 4.77
CA PRO A 102 1.25 1.02 5.56
C PRO A 102 0.93 2.52 5.37
N SER A 103 -0.35 2.88 5.27
CA SER A 103 -0.78 4.28 5.26
C SER A 103 -2.17 4.45 5.86
N VAL A 104 -2.27 4.97 7.10
CA VAL A 104 -3.52 5.49 7.65
C VAL A 104 -3.24 6.62 8.65
N SER A 105 -4.16 7.60 8.74
CA SER A 105 -4.08 8.78 9.60
C SER A 105 -5.10 8.71 10.75
N SER A 106 -4.73 9.16 11.95
CA SER A 106 -5.61 9.18 13.14
C SER A 106 -5.36 10.39 14.06
N ALA A 107 -6.29 10.63 15.00
CA ALA A 107 -6.20 11.65 16.06
C ALA A 107 -6.65 11.08 17.44
N PRO A 108 -5.85 11.20 18.51
CA PRO A 108 -6.05 10.44 19.77
C PRO A 108 -6.74 11.17 20.95
N SER A 109 -6.92 12.50 20.93
CA SER A 109 -7.23 13.25 22.16
C SER A 109 -8.69 13.17 22.65
N ALA A 110 -9.66 12.87 21.79
CA ALA A 110 -11.08 12.87 22.16
C ALA A 110 -11.63 11.54 22.67
N HIS A 111 -10.93 10.43 22.42
CA HIS A 111 -11.36 9.08 22.79
C HIS A 111 -10.17 8.31 23.40
N PRO A 112 -9.95 8.40 24.72
CA PRO A 112 -8.83 7.73 25.37
C PRO A 112 -8.85 6.22 25.13
N GLY A 113 -7.75 5.68 24.61
CA GLY A 113 -7.60 4.25 24.32
C GLY A 113 -8.12 3.82 22.94
N GLU A 114 -8.67 4.73 22.15
CA GLU A 114 -9.23 4.43 20.83
C GLU A 114 -8.50 5.21 19.72
N ILE A 115 -8.46 4.62 18.52
CA ILE A 115 -7.92 5.23 17.31
C ILE A 115 -8.99 5.14 16.23
N HIS A 116 -9.45 6.30 15.76
CA HIS A 116 -10.49 6.38 14.74
C HIS A 116 -9.87 6.67 13.38
N LEU A 117 -10.32 5.95 12.36
CA LEU A 117 -9.86 6.06 10.98
C LEU A 117 -11.07 6.31 10.07
N THR A 118 -10.92 7.21 9.10
CA THR A 118 -11.91 7.40 8.02
C THR A 118 -11.30 6.87 6.74
N VAL A 119 -11.80 5.73 6.25
CA VAL A 119 -11.22 5.00 5.13
C VAL A 119 -12.26 4.86 4.02
N ALA A 120 -11.91 5.31 2.80
CA ALA A 120 -12.67 4.95 1.61
C ALA A 120 -12.23 3.55 1.14
N VAL A 121 -13.18 2.63 1.01
CA VAL A 121 -12.94 1.31 0.42
C VAL A 121 -12.69 1.50 -1.07
N LEU A 122 -11.47 1.23 -1.50
CA LEU A 122 -11.06 1.42 -2.88
C LEU A 122 -11.41 0.17 -3.67
N ALA A 123 -12.27 0.31 -4.66
CA ALA A 123 -12.54 -0.70 -5.67
C ALA A 123 -12.67 0.00 -7.02
N TYR A 124 -11.94 -0.48 -8.02
CA TYR A 124 -11.94 0.12 -9.35
C TYR A 124 -11.81 -0.98 -10.40
N ARG A 125 -12.49 -0.81 -11.52
CA ARG A 125 -12.29 -1.68 -12.67
C ARG A 125 -11.12 -1.15 -13.47
N THR A 126 -10.26 -2.05 -13.90
CA THR A 126 -9.28 -1.73 -14.93
C THR A 126 -10.01 -1.56 -16.27
N GLN A 127 -9.28 -1.07 -17.25
CA GLN A 127 -9.64 -0.94 -18.65
C GLN A 127 -10.85 -0.05 -18.89
N ASP A 128 -10.86 1.13 -18.24
CA ASP A 128 -11.98 2.08 -18.23
C ASP A 128 -13.35 1.42 -17.95
N GLY A 129 -13.35 0.40 -17.07
CA GLY A 129 -14.57 -0.33 -16.69
C GLY A 129 -14.77 -1.67 -17.38
N LEU A 130 -13.95 -2.02 -18.38
CA LEU A 130 -14.08 -3.28 -19.14
C LEU A 130 -13.26 -4.43 -18.56
N GLY A 131 -12.28 -4.13 -17.72
CA GLY A 131 -11.34 -5.09 -17.18
C GLY A 131 -11.77 -5.70 -15.84
N PRO A 132 -10.91 -6.53 -15.24
CA PRO A 132 -11.13 -7.08 -13.91
C PRO A 132 -11.31 -5.98 -12.85
N LEU A 133 -12.07 -6.33 -11.81
CA LEU A 133 -12.26 -5.47 -10.64
C LEU A 133 -11.07 -5.65 -9.70
N HIS A 134 -10.37 -4.56 -9.43
CA HIS A 134 -9.25 -4.49 -8.49
C HIS A 134 -9.69 -3.81 -7.20
N TYR A 135 -9.05 -4.22 -6.10
CA TYR A 135 -9.36 -3.76 -4.75
C TYR A 135 -8.12 -3.14 -4.12
N GLY A 136 -8.30 -2.03 -3.40
CA GLY A 136 -7.25 -1.48 -2.56
C GLY A 136 -6.94 -2.44 -1.41
N VAL A 137 -5.67 -2.82 -1.26
CA VAL A 137 -5.22 -3.83 -0.29
C VAL A 137 -5.65 -3.47 1.14
N CYS A 138 -5.17 -2.33 1.67
CA CYS A 138 -5.41 -1.95 3.06
C CYS A 138 -6.88 -1.64 3.34
N SER A 139 -7.55 -0.89 2.45
CA SER A 139 -8.93 -0.46 2.69
C SER A 139 -9.94 -1.62 2.59
N THR A 140 -9.71 -2.58 1.70
CA THR A 140 -10.54 -3.79 1.60
C THR A 140 -10.23 -4.78 2.71
N TRP A 141 -8.97 -4.88 3.15
CA TRP A 141 -8.63 -5.67 4.33
C TRP A 141 -9.33 -5.11 5.59
N LEU A 142 -9.24 -3.80 5.82
CA LEU A 142 -9.91 -3.13 6.95
C LEU A 142 -11.43 -3.33 6.93
N SER A 143 -12.06 -3.35 5.76
CA SER A 143 -13.52 -3.53 5.65
C SER A 143 -13.99 -4.96 5.94
N GLN A 144 -13.08 -5.93 5.97
CA GLN A 144 -13.37 -7.34 6.24
C GLN A 144 -13.06 -7.75 7.70
N LEU A 145 -12.41 -6.88 8.48
CA LEU A 145 -12.07 -7.15 9.87
C LEU A 145 -13.32 -7.24 10.74
N LYS A 146 -13.23 -8.10 11.77
CA LYS A 146 -14.23 -8.27 12.81
C LYS A 146 -13.74 -7.65 14.11
N ALA A 147 -14.70 -7.34 14.99
CA ALA A 147 -14.38 -6.88 16.34
C ALA A 147 -13.50 -7.93 17.05
N GLY A 148 -12.36 -7.48 17.58
CA GLY A 148 -11.36 -8.33 18.23
C GLY A 148 -10.21 -8.75 17.34
N ASP A 149 -10.27 -8.54 16.01
CA ASP A 149 -9.15 -8.84 15.13
C ASP A 149 -7.97 -7.90 15.41
N PRO A 150 -6.73 -8.41 15.49
CA PRO A 150 -5.56 -7.58 15.72
C PRO A 150 -5.20 -6.76 14.48
N VAL A 151 -4.94 -5.47 14.67
CA VAL A 151 -4.51 -4.55 13.61
C VAL A 151 -3.09 -4.04 13.88
N PRO A 152 -2.07 -4.55 13.17
CA PRO A 152 -0.71 -4.02 13.27
C PRO A 152 -0.69 -2.58 12.76
N CYS A 153 -0.33 -1.64 13.63
CA CYS A 153 -0.22 -0.24 13.27
C CYS A 153 0.88 0.45 14.09
N PHE A 154 1.33 1.61 13.61
CA PHE A 154 2.19 2.52 14.34
C PHE A 154 1.75 3.95 14.06
N ILE A 155 2.05 4.86 14.98
CA ILE A 155 1.69 6.26 14.85
C ILE A 155 2.87 7.02 14.25
N ARG A 156 2.64 7.69 13.12
CA ARG A 156 3.56 8.66 12.55
C ARG A 156 3.05 10.07 12.84
N GLY A 157 3.78 10.82 13.67
CA GLY A 157 3.42 12.20 13.99
C GLY A 157 3.49 13.12 12.76
N ALA A 158 2.55 14.06 12.66
CA ALA A 158 2.50 15.10 11.64
C ALA A 158 2.70 16.49 12.30
N PRO A 159 3.95 16.95 12.52
CA PRO A 159 4.20 18.21 13.23
C PRO A 159 3.67 19.44 12.47
N SER A 160 3.64 19.40 11.14
CA SER A 160 3.14 20.47 10.28
C SER A 160 1.61 20.49 10.10
N PHE A 161 0.90 19.49 10.62
CA PHE A 161 -0.55 19.36 10.46
C PHE A 161 -1.23 19.20 11.82
N ARG A 162 -1.23 20.28 12.59
CA ARG A 162 -1.85 20.38 13.91
C ARG A 162 -2.67 21.66 14.02
N LEU A 163 -3.59 21.68 14.97
CA LEU A 163 -4.22 22.93 15.37
C LEU A 163 -3.15 23.94 15.85
N PRO A 164 -3.34 25.24 15.59
CA PRO A 164 -2.51 26.28 16.18
C PRO A 164 -2.50 26.16 17.71
N PRO A 165 -1.35 26.42 18.38
CA PRO A 165 -1.28 26.40 19.84
C PRO A 165 -2.18 27.44 20.50
N ASP A 166 -2.40 28.58 19.84
CA ASP A 166 -3.35 29.60 20.27
C ASP A 166 -4.75 29.23 19.78
N PRO A 167 -5.68 28.88 20.69
CA PRO A 167 -7.01 28.46 20.32
C PRO A 167 -7.88 29.61 19.78
N THR A 168 -7.51 30.87 20.00
CA THR A 168 -8.30 32.03 19.54
C THR A 168 -8.13 32.32 18.05
N LEU A 169 -7.11 31.73 17.42
CA LEU A 169 -6.85 31.92 15.99
C LEU A 169 -7.89 31.18 15.13
N PRO A 170 -8.50 31.86 14.14
CA PRO A 170 -9.45 31.23 13.24
C PRO A 170 -8.75 30.21 12.34
N CYS A 171 -9.36 29.04 12.17
CA CYS A 171 -8.89 27.98 11.29
C CYS A 171 -9.92 27.71 10.19
N ILE A 172 -9.47 27.67 8.93
CA ILE A 172 -10.31 27.25 7.80
C ILE A 172 -9.90 25.82 7.44
N LEU A 173 -10.85 24.89 7.55
CA LEU A 173 -10.62 23.47 7.28
C LEU A 173 -11.20 23.12 5.91
N VAL A 174 -10.37 22.69 4.96
CA VAL A 174 -10.79 22.35 3.59
C VAL A 174 -10.40 20.90 3.30
N GLY A 175 -11.41 20.02 3.16
CA GLY A 175 -11.18 18.59 2.96
C GLY A 175 -12.33 17.90 2.23
N PRO A 176 -12.25 17.69 0.91
CA PRO A 176 -13.26 16.93 0.19
C PRO A 176 -13.15 15.42 0.47
N GLY A 177 -14.29 14.73 0.56
CA GLY A 177 -14.34 13.28 0.73
C GLY A 177 -13.66 12.80 2.02
N THR A 178 -12.78 11.81 1.90
CA THR A 178 -11.96 11.31 3.03
C THR A 178 -10.96 12.33 3.56
N GLY A 179 -10.73 13.45 2.84
CA GLY A 179 -9.95 14.58 3.33
C GLY A 179 -10.51 15.23 4.61
N ILE A 180 -11.75 14.91 5.01
CA ILE A 180 -12.33 15.31 6.30
C ILE A 180 -11.72 14.58 7.50
N ALA A 181 -11.04 13.45 7.30
CA ALA A 181 -10.55 12.57 8.35
C ALA A 181 -9.76 13.28 9.46
N PRO A 182 -8.71 14.08 9.18
CA PRO A 182 -7.96 14.73 10.24
C PRO A 182 -8.73 15.91 10.87
N PHE A 183 -9.66 16.52 10.13
CA PHE A 183 -10.50 17.61 10.66
C PHE A 183 -11.50 17.10 11.69
N ARG A 184 -11.93 15.83 11.58
CA ARG A 184 -12.67 15.15 12.64
C ARG A 184 -11.91 15.18 13.96
N GLY A 185 -10.62 14.89 13.93
CA GLY A 185 -9.76 15.03 15.10
C GLY A 185 -9.72 16.45 15.63
N PHE A 186 -9.55 17.44 14.75
CA PHE A 186 -9.43 18.85 15.14
C PHE A 186 -10.69 19.38 15.83
N TRP A 187 -11.88 19.15 15.27
CA TRP A 187 -13.11 19.65 15.93
C TRP A 187 -13.41 18.90 17.22
N GLN A 188 -13.08 17.60 17.30
CA GLN A 188 -13.28 16.84 18.54
C GLN A 188 -12.33 17.30 19.65
N GLU A 189 -11.09 17.64 19.29
CA GLU A 189 -10.13 18.24 20.22
C GLU A 189 -10.61 19.62 20.70
N ARG A 190 -11.09 20.48 19.80
CA ARG A 190 -11.68 21.78 20.20
C ARG A 190 -12.91 21.62 21.08
N LEU A 191 -13.80 20.67 20.77
CA LEU A 191 -14.98 20.39 21.59
C LEU A 191 -14.56 19.90 23.00
N HIS A 192 -13.61 18.96 23.06
CA HIS A 192 -13.06 18.50 24.34
C HIS A 192 -12.46 19.65 25.16
N ASP A 193 -11.74 20.56 24.51
CA ASP A 193 -11.17 21.74 25.16
C ASP A 193 -12.24 22.72 25.67
N ILE A 194 -13.31 22.95 24.90
CA ILE A 194 -14.45 23.76 25.34
C ILE A 194 -15.10 23.13 26.58
N ASP A 195 -15.42 21.84 26.51
CA ASP A 195 -16.15 21.13 27.57
C ASP A 195 -15.31 20.92 28.83
N SER A 196 -14.02 20.61 28.68
CA SER A 196 -13.15 20.16 29.78
C SER A 196 -12.26 21.27 30.33
N LYS A 197 -11.91 22.28 29.51
CA LYS A 197 -11.00 23.38 29.89
C LYS A 197 -11.70 24.74 29.93
N GLY A 198 -13.00 24.80 29.61
CA GLY A 198 -13.78 26.04 29.65
C GLY A 198 -13.36 27.05 28.58
N LEU A 199 -12.81 26.57 27.47
CA LEU A 199 -12.37 27.41 26.36
C LEU A 199 -13.58 28.13 25.76
N GLN A 200 -13.55 29.48 25.77
CA GLN A 200 -14.60 30.30 25.16
C GLN A 200 -14.34 30.40 23.65
N PRO A 201 -15.36 30.19 22.81
CA PRO A 201 -15.23 30.25 21.35
C PRO A 201 -14.93 31.66 20.82
#